data_AF-A0A354YYD2-F1
#
_entry.id   AF-A0A354YYD2-F1
#
_cell.length_a   1.000
_cell.length_b   1.000
_cell.length_c   1.000
_cell.angle_alpha   90.00
_cell.angle_beta   90.00
_cell.angle_gamma   90.00
#
_symmetry.space_group_name_H-M   'P 1'
#
loop_
_entity.id
_entity.type
_entity.pdbx_description
1 polymer ?
#
loop_
_entity_poly.entity_id
_entity_poly.type
_entity_poly.pdbx_seq_one_letter_code
_entity_poly.pdbx_strand_id
1 'polypeptide(L)'
;KKYDVDQVIFAYSDVSHEYVMHQASLVMAAGADFRLMGPKTTMLKSKRKVVAVTAVRTGSGKSQTTRYVAELITASGKKVAIIRHPMPY
;
A
#
# COMPACT_ATOMS: atom_id res chain seq x y z
N LYS A 1 -22.54 -8.98 4.14
CA LYS A 1 -23.58 -9.12 5.19
C LYS A 1 -23.07 -9.74 6.48
N LYS A 2 -22.48 -10.94 6.51
CA LYS A 2 -21.98 -11.56 7.77
C LYS A 2 -21.11 -10.63 8.63
N TYR A 3 -20.25 -9.83 7.99
CA TYR A 3 -19.32 -8.93 8.66
C TYR A 3 -19.71 -7.46 8.60
N ASP A 4 -20.91 -7.16 8.06
CA ASP A 4 -21.47 -5.80 7.93
C ASP A 4 -20.42 -4.73 7.56
N VAL A 5 -19.77 -4.94 6.41
CA VAL A 5 -18.63 -4.11 6.00
C VAL A 5 -19.15 -2.79 5.44
N ASP A 6 -18.72 -1.68 6.03
CA ASP A 6 -19.07 -0.34 5.55
C ASP A 6 -18.28 0.06 4.30
N GLN A 7 -16.98 -0.26 4.26
CA GLN A 7 -16.08 0.23 3.21
C GLN A 7 -15.07 -0.82 2.77
N VAL A 8 -14.78 -0.81 1.47
CA VAL A 8 -13.71 -1.58 0.84
C VAL A 8 -12.74 -0.60 0.18
N ILE A 9 -11.48 -0.64 0.60
CA ILE A 9 -10.40 0.18 0.05
C ILE A 9 -9.60 -0.66 -0.93
N PHE A 10 -9.54 -0.22 -2.18
CA PHE A 10 -8.71 -0.87 -3.19
C PHE A 10 -7.26 -0.36 -3.10
N ALA A 11 -6.29 -1.27 -2.94
CA ALA A 11 -4.89 -0.94 -2.66
C ALA A 11 -3.90 -1.79 -3.49
N TYR A 12 -4.21 -1.97 -4.77
CA TYR A 12 -3.34 -2.62 -5.75
C TYR A 12 -2.99 -1.64 -6.85
N SER A 13 -1.71 -1.62 -7.25
CA SER A 13 -1.25 -0.99 -8.48
C SER A 13 -1.12 -2.05 -9.58
N ASP A 14 -1.07 -1.65 -10.84
CA ASP A 14 -0.78 -2.53 -11.97
C ASP A 14 -1.92 -3.51 -12.33
N VAL A 15 -3.14 -2.98 -12.36
CA VAL A 15 -4.34 -3.67 -12.89
C VAL A 15 -5.03 -2.76 -13.91
N SER A 16 -5.86 -3.32 -14.80
CA SER A 16 -6.62 -2.52 -15.75
C SER A 16 -7.71 -1.70 -15.04
N HIS A 17 -8.07 -0.55 -15.62
CA HIS A 17 -9.22 0.23 -15.16
C HIS A 17 -10.49 -0.63 -15.10
N GLU A 18 -10.70 -1.49 -16.08
CA GLU A 18 -11.82 -2.41 -16.15
C GLU A 18 -11.89 -3.34 -14.93
N TYR A 19 -10.76 -3.93 -14.53
CA TYR A 19 -10.71 -4.78 -13.33
C TYR A 19 -11.11 -4.00 -12.07
N VAL A 20 -10.61 -2.77 -11.91
CA VAL A 20 -10.98 -1.90 -10.78
C VAL A 20 -12.48 -1.64 -10.76
N MET A 21 -13.08 -1.33 -11.90
CA MET A 21 -14.51 -1.03 -11.99
C MET A 21 -15.40 -2.26 -11.78
N HIS A 22 -14.95 -3.45 -12.20
CA HIS A 22 -15.64 -4.71 -11.87
C HIS A 22 -15.63 -4.98 -10.37
N GLN A 23 -14.51 -4.75 -9.68
CA GLN A 23 -14.44 -4.88 -8.22
C GLN A 23 -15.33 -3.84 -7.51
N ALA A 24 -15.32 -2.59 -7.98
CA ALA A 24 -16.18 -1.54 -7.44
C ALA A 24 -17.67 -1.90 -7.55
N SER A 25 -18.09 -2.40 -8.72
CA SER A 25 -19.47 -2.83 -8.97
C SER A 25 -19.89 -3.95 -8.03
N LEU A 26 -19.02 -4.94 -7.81
CA LEU A 26 -19.27 -6.05 -6.88
C LEU A 26 -19.41 -5.56 -5.42
N VAL A 27 -18.53 -4.66 -4.98
CA VAL A 27 -18.56 -4.09 -3.63
C VAL A 27 -19.84 -3.29 -3.39
N MET A 28 -20.22 -2.43 -4.34
CA MET A 28 -21.44 -1.63 -4.25
C MET A 28 -22.69 -2.51 -4.27
N ALA A 29 -22.73 -3.55 -5.10
CA ALA A 29 -23.83 -4.52 -5.11
C ALA A 29 -23.96 -5.29 -3.78
N ALA A 30 -22.86 -5.46 -3.04
CA ALA A 30 -22.84 -6.05 -1.71
C ALA A 30 -23.25 -5.07 -0.59
N GLY A 31 -23.42 -3.78 -0.91
CA GLY A 31 -23.91 -2.72 -0.02
C GLY A 31 -22.83 -1.90 0.68
N ALA A 32 -21.55 -2.07 0.33
CA ALA A 32 -20.44 -1.33 0.92
C ALA A 32 -19.94 -0.21 0.00
N ASP A 33 -19.31 0.82 0.57
CA ASP A 33 -18.60 1.84 -0.21
C ASP A 33 -17.34 1.25 -0.84
N PHE A 34 -17.09 1.59 -2.10
CA PHE A 34 -15.80 1.35 -2.74
C PHE A 34 -14.97 2.63 -2.76
N ARG A 35 -13.71 2.57 -2.31
CA ARG A 35 -12.84 3.76 -2.21
C ARG A 35 -11.49 3.58 -2.87
N LEU A 36 -11.10 4.61 -3.63
CA LEU A 36 -9.74 4.87 -4.09
C LEU A 36 -9.15 6.00 -3.24
N MET A 37 -8.05 5.72 -2.54
CA MET A 37 -7.50 6.62 -1.54
C MET A 37 -6.39 7.48 -2.12
N GLY A 38 -6.61 8.80 -2.13
CA GLY A 38 -5.62 9.77 -2.62
C GLY A 38 -4.44 10.01 -1.66
N PRO A 39 -3.35 10.64 -2.15
CA PRO A 39 -2.12 10.90 -1.39
C PRO A 39 -2.33 11.64 -0.07
N LYS A 40 -3.31 12.55 -0.02
CA LYS A 40 -3.65 13.31 1.20
C LYS A 40 -3.99 12.39 2.39
N THR A 41 -4.61 11.24 2.10
CA THR A 41 -5.07 10.31 3.13
C THR A 41 -4.08 9.17 3.37
N THR A 42 -3.26 8.82 2.37
CA THR A 42 -2.34 7.67 2.44
C THR A 42 -0.91 8.05 2.81
N MET A 43 -0.47 9.28 2.50
CA MET A 43 0.90 9.72 2.77
C MET A 43 1.06 10.31 4.18
N LEU A 44 2.18 9.96 4.82
CA LEU A 44 2.56 10.49 6.13
C LEU A 44 3.68 11.53 5.99
N LYS A 45 3.54 12.67 6.67
CA LYS A 45 4.65 13.62 6.82
C LYS A 45 5.64 13.08 7.84
N SER A 46 6.91 12.96 7.43
CA SER A 46 7.99 12.50 8.31
C SER A 46 8.92 13.64 8.69
N LYS A 47 9.28 13.71 9.98
CA LYS A 47 10.39 14.54 10.49
C LYS A 47 11.74 13.79 10.43
N ARG A 48 11.73 12.51 10.05
CA ARG A 48 12.91 11.62 9.95
C ARG A 48 13.29 11.43 8.49
N LYS A 49 14.55 11.08 8.23
CA LYS A 49 15.00 10.70 6.88
C LYS A 49 14.21 9.47 6.39
N VAL A 50 13.74 9.53 5.15
CA VAL A 50 12.93 8.48 4.52
C VAL A 50 13.71 7.84 3.38
N VAL A 51 13.69 6.51 3.31
CA VAL A 51 14.22 5.74 2.18
C VAL A 51 13.05 4.99 1.55
N ALA A 52 12.73 5.30 0.29
CA ALA A 52 11.68 4.62 -0.44
C ALA A 52 12.26 3.44 -1.23
N VAL A 53 11.71 2.24 -1.02
CA VAL A 53 12.08 1.04 -1.78
C VAL A 53 10.93 0.71 -2.74
N THR A 54 11.11 1.03 -4.02
CA THR A 54 10.13 0.81 -5.08
C THR A 54 10.59 -0.29 -6.03
N ALA A 55 9.66 -0.86 -6.79
CA ALA A 55 9.99 -1.81 -7.85
C ALA A 55 8.90 -1.85 -8.90
N VAL A 56 9.32 -2.10 -10.14
CA VAL A 56 8.51 -2.06 -11.35
C VAL A 56 7.53 -3.22 -11.50
N ARG A 57 7.78 -4.38 -10.86
CA ARG A 57 6.87 -5.53 -10.88
C ARG A 57 6.83 -6.26 -9.55
N THR A 58 5.78 -7.03 -9.34
CA THR A 58 5.69 -7.98 -8.24
C THR A 58 6.78 -9.06 -8.41
N GLY A 59 7.37 -9.47 -7.29
CA GLY A 59 8.47 -10.44 -7.28
C GLY A 59 9.87 -9.85 -7.51
N SER A 60 10.02 -8.55 -7.81
CA SER A 60 11.33 -7.89 -7.99
C SER A 60 12.18 -7.72 -6.72
N GLY A 61 11.79 -8.34 -5.61
CA GLY A 61 12.62 -8.35 -4.39
C GLY A 61 12.52 -7.14 -3.47
N LYS A 62 11.48 -6.29 -3.56
CA LYS A 62 11.24 -5.15 -2.63
C LYS A 62 11.44 -5.54 -1.16
N SER A 63 10.88 -6.67 -0.73
CA SER A 63 10.96 -7.14 0.66
C SER A 63 12.36 -7.62 1.06
N GLN A 64 13.16 -8.14 0.13
CA GLN A 64 14.55 -8.51 0.39
C GLN A 64 15.41 -7.25 0.50
N THR A 65 15.30 -6.33 -0.46
CA THR A 65 16.01 -5.06 -0.45
C THR A 65 15.67 -4.22 0.78
N THR A 66 14.40 -4.17 1.19
CA THR A 66 13.97 -3.44 2.39
C THR A 66 14.63 -3.98 3.65
N ARG A 67 14.70 -5.31 3.80
CA ARG A 67 15.36 -5.94 4.96
C ARG A 67 16.85 -5.67 4.97
N TYR A 68 17.51 -5.86 3.84
CA TYR A 68 18.94 -5.60 3.69
C TYR A 68 19.32 -4.14 4.04
N VAL A 69 18.57 -3.17 3.51
CA VAL A 69 18.79 -1.75 3.83
C VAL A 69 18.53 -1.45 5.31
N ALA A 70 17.48 -2.03 5.89
CA ALA A 70 17.17 -1.86 7.32
C ALA A 70 18.28 -2.44 8.22
N GLU A 71 18.84 -3.60 7.87
CA GLU A 71 19.96 -4.23 8.58
C GLU A 71 21.20 -3.35 8.56
N LEU A 72 21.59 -2.82 7.39
CA LEU A 72 22.74 -1.90 7.27
C LEU A 72 22.57 -0.64 8.12
N ILE A 73 21.39 -0.02 8.10
CA ILE A 73 21.12 1.19 8.89
C ILE A 73 21.15 0.86 10.39
N THR A 74 20.61 -0.29 10.78
CA THR A 74 20.62 -0.77 12.18
C THR A 74 22.05 -1.05 12.66
N ALA A 75 22.87 -1.71 11.84
CA ALA A 75 24.28 -1.96 12.10
C ALA A 75 25.10 -0.66 12.26
N SER A 76 24.65 0.45 11.64
CA SER A 76 25.23 1.78 11.84
C SER A 76 24.81 2.48 13.15
N GLY A 77 24.13 1.78 14.05
CA GLY A 77 23.68 2.31 15.36
C GLY A 77 22.42 3.16 15.29
N LYS A 78 21.68 3.14 14.17
CA LYS A 78 20.46 3.94 14.00
C LYS A 78 19.20 3.09 14.17
N LYS A 79 18.15 3.70 14.71
CA LYS A 79 16.82 3.07 14.80
C LYS A 79 16.09 3.18 13.47
N VAL A 80 15.51 2.07 13.01
CA VAL A 80 14.75 1.97 11.76
C VAL A 80 13.31 1.59 12.04
N ALA A 81 12.38 2.18 11.30
CA ALA A 81 10.99 1.75 11.25
C ALA A 81 10.63 1.41 9.81
N ILE A 82 10.00 0.26 9.60
CA ILE A 82 9.51 -0.17 8.28
C ILE A 82 8.05 0.22 8.17
N ILE A 83 7.70 0.97 7.12
CA ILE A 83 6.33 1.39 6.83
C ILE A 83 5.88 0.70 5.55
N ARG A 84 4.70 0.06 5.59
CA ARG A 84 4.01 -0.43 4.40
C ARG A 84 2.93 0.57 3.99
N HIS A 85 3.18 1.29 2.91
CA HIS A 85 2.20 2.21 2.34
C HIS A 85 1.19 1.42 1.49
N PRO A 86 -0.13 1.59 1.68
CA PRO A 86 -1.12 1.00 0.76
C PRO A 86 -0.90 1.60 -0.62
N MET A 87 -0.67 0.78 -1.64
CA MET A 87 -0.32 1.30 -2.96
C MET A 87 -1.53 2.05 -3.54
N PRO A 88 -1.42 3.36 -3.84
CA PRO A 88 -2.49 4.05 -4.54
C PRO A 88 -2.54 3.53 -5.98
N TYR A 89 -3.74 3.34 -6.51
CA TYR A 89 -3.98 3.19 -7.94
C TYR A 89 -3.85 4.55 -8.62
#